data_AF-A0A5R8QCY4-F1
#
_entry.id   AF-A0A5R8QCY4-F1
#
_cell.length_a   1.000
_cell.length_b   1.000
_cell.length_c   1.000
_cell.angle_alpha   90.00
_cell.angle_beta   90.00
_cell.angle_gamma   90.00
#
_symmetry.space_group_name_H-M   'P 1'
#
loop_
_entity.id
_entity.type
_entity.pdbx_description
1 polymer ?
#
loop_
_entity_poly.entity_id
_entity_poly.type
_entity_poly.pdbx_seq_one_letter_code
_entity_poly.pdbx_strand_id
1 'polypeptide(L)'
;MMKRLLLSSVVFLAWIGMLAMPVQASQPLTKEPISQEELQYVEEAGTYAVRLQIRDGNVTEERIIYVTVTFPRTIVSEVYQEAIDAYDFELTNADIGELSEVQLIALARAHAWSTYDGHEIAIASVRTSNSASGYLVSFATELGTSITVNARVVPEVIFDDAKSYYSSGFGVLQEYTFVVVTVLIILFLVVPLVLITILYFRSQRLYKETEKLLYEE
;
A
#
# COMPACT_ATOMS: atom_id res chain seq x y z
N MET A 1 53.66 -70.68 -39.15
CA MET A 1 52.36 -71.38 -39.16
C MET A 1 51.46 -70.68 -38.15
N MET A 2 50.21 -70.36 -38.52
CA MET A 2 49.15 -69.65 -37.76
C MET A 2 49.41 -68.17 -37.43
N LYS A 3 48.82 -67.20 -38.16
CA LYS A 3 47.40 -66.77 -38.30
C LYS A 3 46.86 -65.98 -37.10
N ARG A 4 46.73 -64.67 -37.35
CA ARG A 4 45.53 -63.82 -37.13
C ARG A 4 44.73 -64.07 -35.85
N LEU A 5 44.78 -63.13 -34.91
CA LEU A 5 43.61 -62.64 -34.18
C LEU A 5 44.04 -61.46 -33.28
N LEU A 6 43.08 -60.58 -32.98
CA LEU A 6 43.19 -59.38 -32.12
C LEU A 6 43.59 -58.07 -32.82
N LEU A 7 42.87 -57.75 -33.90
CA LEU A 7 42.68 -56.37 -34.36
C LEU A 7 41.21 -55.98 -34.08
N SER A 8 40.82 -55.85 -32.81
CA SER A 8 39.46 -55.44 -32.43
C SER A 8 39.34 -54.86 -31.02
N SER A 9 40.29 -54.02 -30.58
CA SER A 9 40.21 -53.40 -29.24
C SER A 9 40.81 -52.00 -29.18
N VAL A 10 40.55 -51.16 -30.19
CA VAL A 10 41.01 -49.75 -30.19
C VAL A 10 39.91 -48.75 -30.60
N VAL A 11 38.67 -49.17 -30.89
CA VAL A 11 37.63 -48.26 -31.44
C VAL A 11 36.48 -47.94 -30.46
N PHE A 12 36.58 -48.30 -29.18
CA PHE A 12 35.47 -48.12 -28.22
C PHE A 12 35.85 -47.30 -26.98
N LEU A 13 36.72 -46.30 -27.12
CA LEU A 13 37.14 -45.40 -26.03
C LEU A 13 37.32 -43.95 -26.47
N ALA A 14 36.58 -43.55 -27.50
CA ALA A 14 36.50 -42.16 -27.92
C ALA A 14 35.07 -41.90 -28.36
N TRP A 15 34.13 -41.73 -27.42
CA TRP A 15 32.81 -41.12 -27.65
C TRP A 15 32.00 -40.95 -26.35
N ILE A 16 32.64 -40.57 -25.24
CA ILE A 16 31.94 -40.07 -24.04
C ILE A 16 32.73 -38.88 -23.50
N GLY A 17 32.69 -37.80 -24.27
CA GLY A 17 33.36 -36.54 -23.95
C GLY A 17 32.62 -35.38 -24.62
N MET A 18 31.29 -35.48 -24.69
CA MET A 18 30.45 -34.37 -25.12
C MET A 18 30.27 -33.48 -23.90
N LEU A 19 31.06 -32.40 -23.90
CA LEU A 19 30.96 -31.19 -23.08
C LEU A 19 29.64 -31.09 -22.30
N ALA A 20 29.68 -31.44 -21.01
CA ALA A 20 28.80 -30.80 -20.05
C ALA A 20 29.26 -29.34 -19.96
N MET A 21 28.74 -28.50 -20.86
CA MET A 21 28.74 -27.07 -20.59
C MET A 21 28.08 -26.90 -19.22
N PRO A 22 28.64 -26.11 -18.30
CA PRO A 22 27.87 -25.71 -17.14
C PRO A 22 26.62 -25.03 -17.69
N VAL A 23 25.46 -25.66 -17.50
CA VAL A 23 24.19 -24.96 -17.59
C VAL A 23 24.32 -23.92 -16.49
N GLN A 24 24.66 -22.69 -16.88
CA GLN A 24 24.57 -21.55 -15.99
C GLN A 24 23.11 -21.54 -15.57
N ALA A 25 22.83 -22.04 -14.36
CA ALA A 25 21.49 -22.01 -13.82
C ALA A 25 21.13 -20.52 -13.72
N SER A 26 20.29 -20.05 -14.65
CA SER A 26 19.63 -18.76 -14.52
C SER A 26 19.01 -18.76 -13.14
N GLN A 27 19.44 -17.83 -12.29
CA GLN A 27 18.84 -17.64 -10.99
C GLN A 27 17.32 -17.46 -11.18
N PRO A 28 16.48 -17.98 -10.26
CA PRO A 28 15.04 -17.95 -10.46
C PRO A 28 14.60 -16.50 -10.70
N LEU A 29 13.78 -16.33 -11.75
CA LEU A 29 13.16 -15.07 -12.13
C LEU A 29 12.47 -14.48 -10.88
N THR A 30 12.80 -13.25 -10.51
CA THR A 30 12.23 -12.60 -9.31
C THR A 30 10.72 -12.32 -9.47
N LYS A 31 10.20 -12.33 -10.71
CA LYS A 31 8.78 -12.14 -11.05
C LYS A 31 8.41 -13.09 -12.19
N GLU A 32 7.27 -13.79 -12.11
CA GLU A 32 6.80 -14.67 -13.21
C GLU A 32 6.57 -13.88 -14.50
N PRO A 33 6.71 -14.51 -15.69
CA PRO A 33 6.45 -13.83 -16.96
C PRO A 33 4.99 -13.37 -17.04
N ILE A 34 4.80 -12.09 -17.38
CA ILE A 34 3.48 -11.44 -17.50
C ILE A 34 3.02 -11.39 -18.96
N SER A 35 1.71 -11.23 -19.18
CA SER A 35 1.16 -11.00 -20.51
C SER A 35 1.41 -9.57 -21.00
N GLN A 36 1.23 -9.33 -22.30
CA GLN A 36 1.36 -7.99 -22.87
C GLN A 36 0.30 -7.02 -22.31
N GLU A 37 -0.90 -7.51 -22.02
CA GLU A 37 -2.00 -6.72 -21.45
C GLU A 37 -1.75 -6.33 -19.99
N GLU A 38 -0.98 -7.13 -19.25
CA GLU A 38 -0.60 -6.84 -17.87
C GLU A 38 0.47 -5.75 -17.77
N LEU A 39 1.35 -5.65 -18.78
CA LEU A 39 2.44 -4.68 -18.82
C LEU A 39 1.97 -3.22 -18.70
N GLN A 40 0.77 -2.90 -19.19
CA GLN A 40 0.22 -1.53 -19.14
C GLN A 40 -0.23 -1.09 -17.73
N TYR A 41 -0.34 -2.03 -16.79
CA TYR A 41 -0.80 -1.77 -15.42
C TYR A 41 0.33 -1.84 -14.39
N VAL A 42 1.57 -1.91 -14.86
CA VAL A 42 2.75 -1.91 -13.99
C VAL A 42 2.92 -0.54 -13.33
N GLU A 43 3.02 -0.54 -12.00
CA GLU A 43 3.12 0.69 -11.20
C GLU A 43 4.58 1.08 -10.87
N GLU A 44 5.55 0.22 -11.16
CA GLU A 44 6.96 0.39 -10.80
C GLU A 44 7.87 0.24 -12.01
N ALA A 45 8.89 1.09 -12.09
CA ALA A 45 9.96 0.94 -13.07
C ALA A 45 10.64 -0.44 -12.90
N GLY A 46 11.07 -1.04 -13.99
CA GLY A 46 11.64 -2.38 -13.93
C GLY A 46 11.76 -3.04 -15.29
N THR A 47 12.51 -4.14 -15.34
CA THR A 47 12.56 -5.01 -16.52
C THR A 47 11.73 -6.25 -16.27
N TYR A 48 10.73 -6.46 -17.12
CA TYR A 48 9.71 -7.50 -16.98
C TYR A 48 9.86 -8.53 -18.08
N ALA A 49 9.80 -9.81 -17.71
CA ALA A 49 9.67 -10.89 -18.67
C ALA A 49 8.23 -10.89 -19.21
N VAL A 50 8.06 -10.67 -20.51
CA VAL A 50 6.76 -10.61 -21.18
C VAL A 50 6.62 -11.81 -22.11
N ARG A 51 5.51 -12.52 -21.95
CA ARG A 51 5.13 -13.66 -22.78
C ARG A 51 4.39 -13.18 -24.02
N LEU A 52 4.98 -13.43 -25.18
CA LEU A 52 4.40 -13.15 -26.48
C LEU A 52 3.93 -14.44 -27.13
N GLN A 53 2.69 -14.44 -27.61
CA GLN A 53 2.15 -15.49 -28.47
C GLN A 53 2.21 -15.02 -29.92
N ILE A 54 3.08 -15.62 -30.70
CA ILE A 54 3.22 -15.33 -32.12
C ILE A 54 2.44 -16.41 -32.88
N ARG A 55 1.44 -15.98 -33.65
CA ARG A 55 0.69 -16.85 -34.54
C ARG A 55 1.28 -16.76 -35.94
N ASP A 56 1.88 -17.85 -36.41
CA ASP A 56 2.28 -18.01 -37.81
C ASP A 56 1.46 -19.14 -38.43
N GLY A 57 0.46 -18.76 -39.24
CA GLY A 57 -0.52 -19.69 -39.80
C GLY A 57 -1.28 -20.48 -38.72
N ASN A 58 -0.99 -21.78 -38.63
CA ASN A 58 -1.64 -22.71 -37.70
C ASN A 58 -0.77 -23.06 -36.47
N VAL A 59 0.41 -22.46 -36.36
CA VAL A 59 1.34 -22.65 -35.24
C VAL A 59 1.25 -21.43 -34.33
N THR A 60 1.08 -21.68 -33.03
CA THR A 60 1.21 -20.66 -32.00
C THR A 60 2.52 -20.94 -31.27
N GLU A 61 3.50 -20.06 -31.44
CA GLU A 61 4.76 -20.10 -30.70
C GLU A 61 4.69 -19.14 -29.51
N GLU A 62 5.23 -19.57 -28.38
CA GLU A 62 5.41 -18.72 -27.19
C GLU A 62 6.87 -18.26 -27.11
N ARG A 63 7.09 -16.95 -26.95
CA ARG A 63 8.42 -16.37 -26.72
C ARG A 63 8.39 -15.47 -25.50
N ILE A 64 9.48 -15.49 -24.74
CA ILE A 64 9.70 -14.57 -23.64
C ILE A 64 10.67 -13.50 -24.11
N ILE A 65 10.29 -12.24 -23.93
CA ILE A 65 11.16 -11.09 -24.13
C ILE A 65 11.26 -10.29 -22.84
N TYR A 66 12.35 -9.56 -22.66
CA TYR A 66 12.52 -8.65 -21.53
C TYR A 66 12.20 -7.23 -21.97
N VAL A 67 11.27 -6.58 -21.27
CA VAL A 67 10.84 -5.21 -21.55
C VAL A 67 11.15 -4.33 -20.35
N THR A 68 11.95 -3.30 -20.56
CA THR A 68 12.26 -2.30 -19.53
C THR A 68 11.22 -1.20 -19.56
N VAL A 69 10.46 -1.09 -18.48
CA VAL A 69 9.52 0.00 -18.21
C VAL A 69 10.25 1.08 -17.40
N THR A 70 10.21 2.31 -17.90
CA THR A 70 10.83 3.47 -17.24
C THR A 70 9.77 4.48 -16.84
N PHE A 71 10.05 5.19 -15.77
CA PHE A 71 9.27 6.32 -15.28
C PHE A 71 10.09 7.61 -15.47
N PRO A 72 9.49 8.81 -15.31
CA PRO A 72 10.17 10.07 -15.63
C PRO A 72 11.50 10.32 -14.90
N ARG A 73 11.75 9.63 -13.80
CA ARG A 73 12.97 9.77 -12.99
C ARG A 73 13.94 8.61 -13.12
N THR A 74 13.55 7.54 -13.81
CA THR A 74 14.38 6.36 -13.97
C THR A 74 15.62 6.72 -14.75
N ILE A 75 16.79 6.40 -14.20
CA ILE A 75 18.07 6.55 -14.87
C ILE A 75 18.48 5.19 -15.41
N VAL A 76 18.61 5.09 -16.74
CA VAL A 76 19.08 3.89 -17.43
C VAL A 76 20.53 4.13 -17.89
N SER A 77 21.44 3.26 -17.46
CA SER A 77 22.83 3.25 -17.91
C SER A 77 23.04 2.15 -18.94
N GLU A 78 23.11 2.53 -20.22
CA GLU A 78 23.42 1.58 -21.30
C GLU A 78 24.83 0.98 -21.16
N VAL A 79 25.75 1.71 -20.52
CA VAL A 79 27.15 1.27 -20.33
C VAL A 79 27.25 0.12 -19.34
N TYR A 80 26.52 0.21 -18.23
CA TYR A 80 26.56 -0.81 -17.17
C TYR A 80 25.43 -1.84 -17.30
N GLN A 81 24.47 -1.61 -18.21
CA GLN A 81 23.25 -2.41 -18.36
C GLN A 81 22.43 -2.47 -17.06
N GLU A 82 22.39 -1.35 -16.35
CA GLU A 82 21.65 -1.18 -15.10
C GLU A 82 20.68 -0.01 -15.25
N ALA A 83 19.63 -0.04 -14.45
CA ALA A 83 18.76 1.10 -14.21
C ALA A 83 18.56 1.29 -12.71
N ILE A 84 18.27 2.53 -12.33
CA ILE A 84 17.97 2.92 -10.95
C ILE A 84 16.78 3.87 -10.95
N ASP A 85 15.88 3.67 -10.00
CA ASP A 85 14.72 4.53 -9.78
C ASP A 85 14.60 4.87 -8.29
N ALA A 86 14.10 6.08 -8.01
CA ALA A 86 13.89 6.58 -6.66
C ALA A 86 12.92 7.77 -6.68
N TYR A 87 12.20 7.94 -5.57
CA TYR A 87 11.18 8.95 -5.35
C TYR A 87 11.65 10.02 -4.38
N ASP A 88 11.09 11.23 -4.55
CA ASP A 88 11.21 12.28 -3.55
C ASP A 88 10.32 11.89 -2.37
N PHE A 89 10.75 12.23 -1.15
CA PHE A 89 10.03 11.87 0.06
C PHE A 89 10.03 13.00 1.08
N GLU A 90 9.07 12.94 1.99
CA GLU A 90 8.92 13.90 3.07
C GLU A 90 9.17 13.23 4.43
N LEU A 91 9.73 14.00 5.35
CA LEU A 91 10.07 13.58 6.71
C LEU A 91 9.34 14.48 7.70
N THR A 92 8.72 13.91 8.72
CA THR A 92 8.04 14.66 9.78
C THR A 92 8.89 14.68 11.03
N ASN A 93 9.30 15.88 11.48
CA ASN A 93 10.08 16.08 12.70
C ASN A 93 11.36 15.21 12.83
N ALA A 94 11.84 14.63 11.74
CA ALA A 94 13.01 13.77 11.72
C ALA A 94 14.22 14.52 11.15
N ASP A 95 15.38 14.31 11.75
CA ASP A 95 16.66 14.72 11.16
C ASP A 95 17.12 13.64 10.18
N ILE A 96 17.38 14.05 8.93
CA ILE A 96 17.86 13.13 7.90
C ILE A 96 19.23 12.52 8.26
N GLY A 97 20.03 13.23 9.07
CA GLY A 97 21.34 12.75 9.53
C GLY A 97 21.27 11.58 10.51
N GLU A 98 20.12 11.36 11.14
CA GLU A 98 19.90 10.24 12.08
C GLU A 98 19.36 8.98 11.39
N LEU A 99 18.94 9.08 10.12
CA LEU A 99 18.39 7.96 9.37
C LEU A 99 19.50 7.05 8.86
N SER A 100 19.30 5.75 9.01
CA SER A 100 20.15 4.73 8.40
C SER A 100 19.98 4.69 6.87
N GLU A 101 20.99 4.19 6.16
CA GLU A 101 20.93 4.00 4.70
C GLU A 101 19.71 3.16 4.29
N VAL A 102 19.39 2.12 5.05
CA VAL A 102 18.23 1.25 4.81
C VAL A 102 16.91 2.04 4.90
N GLN A 103 16.79 2.94 5.87
CA GLN A 103 15.60 3.79 6.00
C GLN A 103 15.50 4.79 4.84
N LEU A 104 16.63 5.39 4.43
CA LEU A 104 16.65 6.32 3.30
C LEU A 104 16.27 5.61 1.99
N ILE A 105 16.79 4.40 1.75
CA ILE A 105 16.43 3.56 0.61
C ILE A 105 14.93 3.25 0.65
N ALA A 106 14.39 2.84 1.80
CA ALA A 106 12.97 2.50 1.93
C ALA A 106 12.05 3.72 1.70
N LEU A 107 12.38 4.88 2.28
CA LEU A 107 11.59 6.11 2.15
C LEU A 107 11.58 6.63 0.71
N ALA A 108 12.74 6.59 0.05
CA ALA A 108 12.85 6.96 -1.35
C ALA A 108 12.34 5.87 -2.31
N ARG A 109 11.97 4.69 -1.80
CA ARG A 109 11.70 3.48 -2.60
C ARG A 109 12.81 3.26 -3.65
N ALA A 110 14.05 3.52 -3.26
CA ALA A 110 15.18 3.46 -4.16
C ALA A 110 15.50 2.00 -4.47
N HIS A 111 15.58 1.66 -5.76
CA HIS A 111 15.96 0.32 -6.19
C HIS A 111 16.71 0.39 -7.51
N ALA A 112 17.59 -0.58 -7.74
CA ALA A 112 18.33 -0.75 -8.99
C ALA A 112 18.13 -2.15 -9.54
N TRP A 113 18.21 -2.30 -10.85
CA TRP A 113 18.04 -3.58 -11.52
C TRP A 113 18.85 -3.67 -12.81
N SER A 114 19.12 -4.89 -13.24
CA SER A 114 19.70 -5.21 -14.54
C SER A 114 18.68 -4.98 -15.64
N THR A 115 19.03 -4.19 -16.65
CA THR A 115 18.15 -3.99 -17.82
C THR A 115 18.13 -5.18 -18.77
N TYR A 116 19.00 -6.17 -18.54
CA TYR A 116 19.10 -7.38 -19.36
C TYR A 116 18.03 -8.41 -19.00
N ASP A 117 17.83 -8.65 -17.71
CA ASP A 117 16.98 -9.74 -17.18
C ASP A 117 16.08 -9.32 -16.01
N GLY A 118 16.20 -8.08 -15.52
CA GLY A 118 15.38 -7.55 -14.43
C GLY A 118 15.81 -8.00 -13.04
N HIS A 119 16.96 -8.66 -12.89
CA HIS A 119 17.47 -8.99 -11.56
C HIS A 119 17.81 -7.73 -10.75
N GLU A 120 17.50 -7.78 -9.45
CA GLU A 120 17.74 -6.68 -8.54
C GLU A 120 19.24 -6.49 -8.29
N ILE A 121 19.67 -5.23 -8.28
CA ILE A 121 21.05 -4.82 -8.05
C ILE A 121 21.08 -4.02 -6.75
N ALA A 122 22.03 -4.37 -5.88
CA ALA A 122 22.16 -3.70 -4.59
C ALA A 122 22.58 -2.23 -4.77
N ILE A 123 21.99 -1.35 -3.96
CA ILE A 123 22.47 0.01 -3.78
C ILE A 123 23.70 -0.03 -2.89
N ALA A 124 24.85 0.37 -3.44
CA ALA A 124 26.16 0.25 -2.80
C ALA A 124 26.55 1.49 -1.98
N SER A 125 25.99 2.65 -2.29
CA SER A 125 26.30 3.91 -1.60
C SER A 125 25.07 4.79 -1.50
N VAL A 126 24.86 5.34 -0.31
CA VAL A 126 23.86 6.38 -0.03
C VAL A 126 24.59 7.62 0.49
N ARG A 127 24.29 8.80 -0.06
CA ARG A 127 24.91 10.07 0.36
C ARG A 127 23.86 11.14 0.55
N THR A 128 23.96 11.87 1.65
CA THR A 128 23.09 13.00 1.94
C THR A 128 23.87 14.31 1.77
N SER A 129 23.20 15.34 1.26
CA SER A 129 23.77 16.69 1.16
C SER A 129 22.70 17.76 1.36
N ASN A 130 23.11 18.94 1.80
CA ASN A 130 22.21 20.06 2.03
C ASN A 130 22.01 20.87 0.74
N SER A 131 20.79 21.32 0.50
CA SER A 131 20.41 22.21 -0.59
C SER A 131 19.55 23.36 -0.08
N ALA A 132 19.40 24.42 -0.87
CA ALA A 132 18.60 25.60 -0.49
C ALA A 132 17.10 25.26 -0.26
N SER A 133 16.61 24.17 -0.85
CA SER A 133 15.20 23.73 -0.80
C SER A 133 14.95 22.53 0.12
N GLY A 134 15.95 22.09 0.89
CA GLY A 134 15.87 20.88 1.74
C GLY A 134 17.13 20.04 1.63
N TYR A 135 16.97 18.72 1.66
CA TYR A 135 18.07 17.77 1.57
C TYR A 135 18.05 17.04 0.22
N LEU A 136 19.22 16.66 -0.26
CA LEU A 136 19.40 15.80 -1.42
C LEU A 136 19.95 14.46 -0.95
N VAL A 137 19.37 13.38 -1.47
CA VAL A 137 19.82 12.01 -1.19
C VAL A 137 20.21 11.37 -2.51
N SER A 138 21.46 10.94 -2.61
CA SER A 138 22.02 10.27 -3.78
C SER A 138 22.21 8.79 -3.50
N PHE A 139 21.68 7.95 -4.39
CA PHE A 139 21.82 6.49 -4.38
C PHE A 139 22.69 6.07 -5.55
N ALA A 140 23.59 5.11 -5.35
CA ALA A 140 24.45 4.59 -6.41
C ALA A 140 24.67 3.07 -6.32
N THR A 141 24.80 2.41 -7.47
CA THR A 141 25.22 1.01 -7.60
C THR A 141 26.74 0.89 -7.55
N GLU A 142 27.27 -0.34 -7.42
CA GLU A 142 28.71 -0.59 -7.44
C GLU A 142 29.37 -0.18 -8.76
N LEU A 143 28.68 -0.36 -9.89
CA LEU A 143 29.19 0.00 -11.22
C LEU A 143 29.11 1.50 -11.50
N GLY A 144 28.38 2.27 -10.68
CA GLY A 144 28.37 3.74 -10.73
C GLY A 144 27.11 4.35 -11.34
N THR A 145 26.06 3.56 -11.59
CA THR A 145 24.74 4.10 -11.93
C THR A 145 24.16 4.82 -10.71
N SER A 146 23.78 6.10 -10.83
CA SER A 146 23.35 6.90 -9.67
C SER A 146 22.17 7.80 -9.95
N ILE A 147 21.32 8.01 -8.95
CA ILE A 147 20.19 8.95 -8.95
C ILE A 147 20.22 9.84 -7.72
N THR A 148 19.71 11.07 -7.82
CA THR A 148 19.55 11.98 -6.68
C THR A 148 18.10 12.44 -6.56
N VAL A 149 17.58 12.40 -5.33
CA VAL A 149 16.21 12.77 -4.98
C VAL A 149 16.17 13.84 -3.90
N ASN A 150 15.06 14.57 -3.83
CA ASN A 150 14.81 15.56 -2.79
C ASN A 150 14.16 14.89 -1.57
N ALA A 151 14.67 15.23 -0.39
CA ALA A 151 14.07 14.92 0.89
C ALA A 151 13.66 16.22 1.58
N ARG A 152 12.35 16.37 1.85
CA ARG A 152 11.79 17.57 2.47
C ARG A 152 11.41 17.28 3.91
N VAL A 153 11.97 18.02 4.86
CA VAL A 153 11.49 17.98 6.25
C VAL A 153 10.32 18.92 6.37
N VAL A 154 9.16 18.37 6.72
CA VAL A 154 7.93 19.11 7.01
C VAL A 154 7.68 19.10 8.53
N PRO A 155 7.23 20.21 9.11
CA PRO A 155 6.84 20.21 10.51
C PRO A 155 5.64 19.27 10.71
N GLU A 156 5.57 18.61 11.86
CA GLU A 156 4.37 17.86 12.23
C GLU A 156 3.18 18.82 12.32
N VAL A 157 2.15 18.52 11.52
CA VAL A 157 0.87 19.21 11.63
C VAL A 157 0.18 18.62 12.86
N ILE A 158 0.39 19.27 14.01
CA ILE A 158 -0.46 19.06 15.17
C ILE A 158 -1.80 19.68 14.81
N PHE A 159 -2.74 18.86 14.34
CA PHE A 159 -4.14 19.21 14.50
C PHE A 159 -4.37 19.23 16.02
N ASP A 160 -4.33 20.43 16.61
CA ASP A 160 -4.97 20.63 17.89
C ASP A 160 -6.41 20.17 17.68
N ASP A 161 -6.72 18.99 18.19
CA ASP A 161 -8.03 18.39 18.04
C ASP A 161 -8.97 19.26 18.87
N ALA A 162 -9.43 20.35 18.24
CA ALA A 162 -10.44 21.26 18.74
C ALA A 162 -11.79 20.54 18.94
N LYS A 163 -11.82 19.21 18.85
CA LYS A 163 -12.82 18.37 19.53
C LYS A 163 -12.80 18.53 21.05
N SER A 164 -11.72 19.03 21.66
CA SER A 164 -11.71 19.33 23.10
C SER A 164 -12.40 20.66 23.47
N TYR A 165 -12.50 21.62 22.54
CA TYR A 165 -13.09 22.93 22.84
C TYR A 165 -14.62 22.96 22.76
N TYR A 166 -15.23 22.02 22.02
CA TYR A 166 -16.70 21.84 22.01
C TYR A 166 -17.21 20.70 22.89
N SER A 167 -16.35 19.82 23.42
CA SER A 167 -16.81 18.73 24.31
C SER A 167 -16.91 19.12 25.78
N SER A 168 -16.33 20.26 26.18
CA SER A 168 -16.37 20.74 27.58
C SER A 168 -17.53 21.71 27.87
N GLY A 169 -18.41 21.99 26.89
CA GLY A 169 -19.62 22.80 27.10
C GLY A 169 -20.89 22.00 27.44
N PHE A 170 -20.89 20.67 27.24
CA PHE A 170 -22.08 19.82 27.41
C PHE A 170 -21.90 18.68 28.43
N GLY A 171 -20.73 18.51 29.03
CA GLY A 171 -20.49 17.44 30.01
C GLY A 171 -21.30 17.61 31.31
N VAL A 172 -21.54 18.84 31.75
CA VAL A 172 -22.38 19.12 32.94
C VAL A 172 -23.88 18.98 32.62
N LEU A 173 -24.28 19.12 31.35
CA LEU A 173 -25.66 18.89 30.95
C LEU A 173 -25.95 17.41 30.76
N GLN A 174 -24.97 16.54 30.48
CA GLN A 174 -25.26 15.15 30.15
C GLN A 174 -25.73 14.33 31.36
N GLU A 175 -25.22 14.61 32.57
CA GLU A 175 -25.71 13.95 33.80
C GLU A 175 -27.07 14.48 34.27
N TYR A 176 -27.37 15.77 34.05
CA TYR A 176 -28.61 16.38 34.51
C TYR A 176 -29.74 16.42 33.45
N THR A 177 -29.43 16.30 32.15
CA THR A 177 -30.43 16.38 31.06
C THR A 177 -31.45 15.26 31.17
N PHE A 178 -31.05 14.03 31.48
CA PHE A 178 -32.01 12.92 31.57
C PHE A 178 -33.04 13.14 32.70
N VAL A 179 -32.58 13.55 33.89
CA VAL A 179 -33.47 13.81 35.04
C VAL A 179 -34.34 15.05 34.77
N VAL A 180 -33.75 16.14 34.27
CA VAL A 180 -34.49 17.38 33.99
C VAL A 180 -35.53 17.18 32.90
N VAL A 181 -35.20 16.47 31.82
CA VAL A 181 -36.14 16.15 30.74
C VAL A 181 -37.25 15.23 31.24
N THR A 182 -36.93 14.22 32.05
CA THR A 182 -37.95 13.33 32.64
C THR A 182 -38.92 14.10 33.55
N VAL A 183 -38.40 14.99 34.40
CA VAL A 183 -39.24 15.84 35.27
C VAL A 183 -40.11 16.78 34.44
N LEU A 184 -39.57 17.38 33.37
CA LEU A 184 -40.35 18.24 32.46
C LEU A 184 -41.45 17.45 31.74
N ILE A 185 -41.18 16.23 31.26
CA ILE A 185 -42.20 15.38 30.64
C ILE A 185 -43.30 15.01 31.64
N ILE A 186 -42.95 14.64 32.87
CA ILE A 186 -43.93 14.35 33.91
C ILE A 186 -44.79 15.58 34.21
N LEU A 187 -44.17 16.75 34.34
CA LEU A 187 -44.86 18.01 34.61
C LEU A 187 -45.81 18.41 33.47
N PHE A 188 -45.38 18.30 32.21
CA PHE A 188 -46.17 18.74 31.06
C PHE A 188 -47.17 17.70 30.54
N LEU A 189 -46.98 16.41 30.83
CA LEU A 189 -47.82 15.35 30.28
C LEU A 189 -48.67 14.67 31.34
N VAL A 190 -48.09 14.32 32.49
CA VAL A 190 -48.78 13.53 33.52
C VAL A 190 -49.66 14.41 34.40
N VAL A 191 -49.15 15.55 34.87
CA VAL A 191 -49.92 16.48 35.72
C VAL A 191 -51.23 16.96 35.07
N PRO A 192 -51.25 17.45 33.81
CA PRO A 192 -52.51 17.86 33.19
C PRO A 192 -53.48 16.69 32.98
N LEU A 193 -52.99 15.49 32.69
CA LEU A 193 -53.84 14.31 32.52
C LEU A 193 -54.50 13.89 33.85
N VAL A 194 -53.77 13.96 34.95
CA VAL A 194 -54.32 13.75 36.30
C VAL A 194 -55.35 14.83 36.64
N LEU A 195 -55.06 16.10 36.34
CA LEU A 195 -56.01 17.20 36.54
C LEU A 195 -57.32 17.00 35.76
N ILE A 196 -57.23 16.62 34.48
CA ILE A 196 -58.40 16.31 33.65
C ILE A 196 -59.20 15.15 34.24
N THR A 197 -58.52 14.11 34.73
CA THR A 197 -59.17 12.94 35.36
C THR A 197 -59.93 13.34 36.62
N ILE A 198 -59.32 14.17 37.48
CA ILE A 198 -59.98 14.69 38.70
C ILE A 198 -61.20 15.54 38.34
N LEU A 199 -61.07 16.42 37.35
CA LEU A 199 -62.18 17.26 36.88
C LEU A 199 -63.33 16.40 36.31
N TYR A 200 -62.99 15.35 35.56
CA TYR A 200 -63.98 14.40 35.02
C TYR A 200 -64.76 13.69 36.14
N PHE A 201 -64.07 13.15 37.15
CA PHE A 201 -64.74 12.49 38.28
C PHE A 201 -65.63 13.45 39.09
N ARG A 202 -65.16 14.69 39.30
CA ARG A 202 -65.97 15.72 39.98
C ARG A 202 -67.22 16.07 39.18
N SER A 203 -67.09 16.20 37.85
CA SER A 203 -68.22 16.45 36.96
C SER A 203 -69.23 15.31 36.97
N GLN A 204 -68.78 14.05 36.94
CA GLN A 204 -69.64 12.87 37.03
C GLN A 204 -70.43 12.82 38.34
N ARG A 205 -69.80 13.19 39.47
CA ARG A 205 -70.49 13.26 40.76
C ARG A 205 -71.58 14.33 40.77
N LEU A 206 -71.28 15.52 40.25
CA LEU A 206 -72.25 16.60 40.13
C LEU A 206 -73.41 16.21 39.23
N TYR A 207 -73.13 15.54 38.09
CA TYR A 207 -74.18 15.06 37.19
C TYR A 207 -75.15 14.11 37.89
N LYS A 208 -74.64 13.12 38.65
CA LYS A 208 -75.46 12.19 39.42
C LYS A 208 -76.29 12.88 40.50
N GLU A 209 -75.71 13.86 41.21
CA GLU A 209 -76.44 14.65 42.21
C GLU A 209 -77.57 15.48 41.56
N THR A 210 -77.32 16.09 40.40
CA THR A 210 -78.36 16.83 39.66
C THR A 210 -79.43 15.93 39.05
N GLU A 211 -79.05 14.76 38.51
CA GLU A 211 -79.99 13.78 37.97
C GLU A 211 -80.92 13.27 39.07
N LYS A 212 -80.37 12.97 40.26
CA LYS A 212 -81.16 12.61 41.43
C LYS A 212 -82.16 13.71 41.82
N LEU A 213 -81.74 14.98 41.86
CA LEU A 213 -82.63 16.09 42.20
C LEU A 213 -83.71 16.39 41.14
N LEU A 214 -83.47 16.04 39.88
CA LEU A 214 -84.40 16.28 38.77
C LEU A 214 -85.41 15.13 38.60
N TYR A 215 -85.07 13.92 39.05
CA TYR A 215 -85.85 12.71 38.79
C TYR A 215 -86.29 11.93 40.04
N GLU A 216 -85.79 12.25 41.25
CA GLU A 216 -86.35 11.78 42.52
C GLU A 216 -87.01 12.96 43.25
N GLU A 217 -88.36 12.98 43.25
CA GLU A 217 -89.23 13.84 44.09
C GLU A 217 -89.16 13.47 45.58
#